data_AF-I4EZ49-F1
#
_entry.id   AF-I4EZ49-F1
#
_cell.length_a   1.000
_cell.length_b   1.000
_cell.length_c   1.000
_cell.angle_alpha   90.00
_cell.angle_beta   90.00
_cell.angle_gamma   90.00
#
_symmetry.space_group_name_H-M   'P 1'
#
loop_
_entity.id
_entity.type
_entity.pdbx_description
1 polymer ?
#
loop_
_entity_poly.entity_id
_entity_poly.type
_entity_poly.pdbx_seq_one_letter_code
_entity_poly.pdbx_strand_id
1 'polypeptide(L)'
;MTQDAPGRLHLVTGNHVDRLPDASRDEARDDGAALADLLRRAEALDARAAAEHSPRLAGPLLVGAALTLVLAALARQSWQLPSRGPGGVADVPQSLLTFLLLAAAACVWAAGRAVRPAETLPSAGTARLWWGLVSGAALVSVAAALSLASYAGTGDRPADLVVRCAVPLVPAVLAGVLAADAGRAARVRAALGTGLVTVPLGGLGWALLSSDGRSTAGLVDVLGMTALAAVAPLLLAVAFVAADRRRR
;
A
#
# COMPACT_ATOMS: atom_id res chain seq x y z
N MET A 1 -8.25 -60.61 -8.01
CA MET A 1 -8.22 -60.48 -6.54
C MET A 1 -8.86 -59.15 -6.20
N THR A 2 -10.16 -59.20 -5.93
CA THR A 2 -11.05 -58.08 -5.63
C THR A 2 -11.47 -58.27 -4.18
N GLN A 3 -11.19 -57.28 -3.32
CA GLN A 3 -11.59 -57.33 -1.92
C GLN A 3 -12.52 -56.14 -1.66
N ASP A 4 -13.81 -56.43 -1.74
CA ASP A 4 -14.91 -55.55 -1.31
C ASP A 4 -14.87 -55.39 0.22
N ALA A 5 -14.97 -54.14 0.69
CA ALA A 5 -15.22 -53.82 2.08
C ALA A 5 -16.72 -53.57 2.29
N PRO A 6 -17.40 -54.31 3.19
CA PRO A 6 -18.84 -54.15 3.39
C PRO A 6 -19.17 -52.92 4.23
N GLY A 7 -20.17 -52.18 3.77
CA GLY A 7 -20.74 -51.01 4.42
C GLY A 7 -21.36 -51.32 5.78
N ARG A 8 -21.11 -50.43 6.74
CA ARG A 8 -21.80 -50.40 8.03
C ARG A 8 -23.13 -49.66 7.85
N LEU A 9 -24.23 -50.41 7.83
CA LEU A 9 -25.57 -49.88 7.95
C LEU A 9 -25.80 -49.44 9.41
N HIS A 10 -26.01 -48.13 9.62
CA HIS A 10 -26.51 -47.61 10.88
C HIS A 10 -28.02 -47.85 10.96
N LEU A 11 -28.41 -48.72 11.88
CA LEU A 11 -29.81 -48.99 12.23
C LEU A 11 -30.35 -47.78 13.00
N VAL A 12 -31.13 -46.93 12.32
CA VAL A 12 -31.91 -45.86 12.96
C VAL A 12 -33.23 -46.48 13.41
N THR A 13 -33.25 -47.03 14.61
CA THR A 13 -34.48 -47.49 15.27
C THR A 13 -34.88 -46.52 16.37
N GLY A 14 -36.07 -45.96 16.25
CA GLY A 14 -36.83 -45.43 17.37
C GLY A 14 -36.59 -43.96 17.66
N ASN A 15 -37.64 -43.17 17.44
CA ASN A 15 -37.77 -41.77 17.85
C ASN A 15 -37.95 -41.66 19.38
N HIS A 16 -37.14 -42.37 20.16
CA HIS A 16 -37.15 -42.29 21.61
C HIS A 16 -35.95 -41.47 22.07
N VAL A 17 -36.21 -40.20 22.34
CA VAL A 17 -35.27 -39.31 23.01
C VAL A 17 -35.39 -39.62 24.50
N ASP A 18 -34.57 -40.56 24.98
CA ASP A 18 -34.30 -40.65 26.40
C ASP A 18 -33.76 -39.29 26.85
N ARG A 19 -34.45 -38.66 27.82
CA ARG A 19 -33.93 -37.44 28.46
C ARG A 19 -32.63 -37.83 29.15
N LEU A 20 -31.51 -37.51 28.51
CA LEU A 20 -30.20 -37.52 29.15
C LEU A 20 -30.31 -36.75 30.48
N PRO A 21 -29.83 -37.32 31.59
CA PRO A 21 -29.90 -36.67 32.89
C PRO A 21 -29.30 -35.26 32.81
N ASP A 22 -29.91 -34.29 33.52
CA ASP A 22 -29.53 -32.87 33.57
C ASP A 22 -28.07 -32.62 34.03
N ALA A 23 -27.32 -33.67 34.39
CA ALA A 23 -25.87 -33.62 34.63
C ALA A 23 -25.06 -33.09 33.43
N SER A 24 -25.60 -33.19 32.20
CA SER A 24 -24.95 -32.69 30.98
C SER A 24 -24.96 -31.16 30.82
N ARG A 25 -25.76 -30.42 31.61
CA ARG A 25 -25.82 -28.95 31.53
C ARG A 25 -24.67 -28.25 32.24
N ASP A 26 -24.16 -28.84 33.32
CA ASP A 26 -23.02 -28.26 34.04
C ASP A 26 -21.72 -28.53 33.29
N GLU A 27 -21.53 -29.71 32.69
CA GLU A 27 -20.37 -30.01 31.83
C GLU A 27 -20.33 -29.11 30.57
N ALA A 28 -21.48 -28.90 29.91
CA ALA A 28 -21.54 -28.01 28.75
C ALA A 28 -21.24 -26.53 29.10
N ARG A 29 -21.48 -26.13 30.35
CA ARG A 29 -21.17 -24.77 30.83
C ARG A 29 -19.68 -24.61 31.13
N ASP A 30 -19.04 -25.66 31.62
CA ASP A 30 -17.60 -25.70 31.91
C ASP A 30 -16.77 -25.75 30.62
N ASP A 31 -17.20 -26.54 29.62
CA ASP A 31 -16.57 -26.59 28.29
C ASP A 31 -16.63 -25.24 27.55
N GLY A 32 -17.74 -24.51 27.70
CA GLY A 32 -17.88 -23.16 27.14
C GLY A 32 -16.91 -22.16 27.75
N ALA A 33 -16.65 -22.27 29.06
CA ALA A 33 -15.69 -21.41 29.75
C ALA A 33 -14.24 -21.72 29.33
N ALA A 34 -13.90 -23.00 29.17
CA ALA A 34 -12.59 -23.45 28.71
C ALA A 34 -12.30 -22.98 27.26
N LEU A 35 -13.27 -23.14 26.35
CA LEU A 35 -13.13 -22.67 24.97
C LEU A 35 -12.98 -21.15 24.88
N ALA A 36 -13.75 -20.41 25.68
CA ALA A 36 -13.65 -18.95 25.73
C ALA A 36 -12.28 -18.48 26.26
N ASP A 37 -11.71 -19.16 27.26
CA ASP A 37 -10.35 -18.88 27.76
C ASP A 37 -9.28 -19.19 26.71
N LEU A 38 -9.41 -20.31 25.99
CA LEU A 38 -8.49 -20.66 24.89
C LEU A 38 -8.52 -19.65 23.76
N LEU A 39 -9.72 -19.19 23.35
CA LEU A 39 -9.85 -18.13 22.36
C LEU A 39 -9.22 -16.82 22.83
N ARG A 40 -9.44 -16.44 24.10
CA ARG A 40 -8.87 -15.22 24.67
C ARG A 40 -7.34 -15.30 24.79
N ARG A 41 -6.78 -16.47 25.13
CA ARG A 41 -5.32 -16.72 25.12
C ARG A 41 -4.75 -16.74 23.72
N ALA A 42 -5.46 -17.29 22.74
CA ALA A 42 -5.08 -17.26 21.34
C ALA A 42 -5.03 -15.82 20.83
N GLU A 43 -6.06 -15.01 21.12
CA GLU A 43 -6.08 -13.57 20.79
C GLU A 43 -4.94 -12.80 21.48
N ALA A 44 -4.66 -13.10 22.75
CA ALA A 44 -3.55 -12.46 23.47
C ALA A 44 -2.17 -12.85 22.91
N LEU A 45 -1.99 -14.10 22.50
CA LEU A 45 -0.77 -14.55 21.84
C LEU A 45 -0.64 -13.95 20.44
N ASP A 46 -1.72 -13.84 19.68
CA ASP A 46 -1.72 -13.21 18.36
C ASP A 46 -1.45 -11.70 18.47
N ALA A 47 -1.97 -11.03 19.51
CA ALA A 47 -1.67 -9.64 19.83
C ALA A 47 -0.21 -9.44 20.26
N ARG A 48 0.36 -10.35 21.06
CA ARG A 48 1.78 -10.31 21.45
C ARG A 48 2.70 -10.62 20.28
N ALA A 49 2.39 -11.62 19.47
CA ALA A 49 3.11 -11.93 18.26
C ALA A 49 3.05 -10.76 17.27
N ALA A 50 1.90 -10.09 17.13
CA ALA A 50 1.75 -8.89 16.33
C ALA A 50 2.52 -7.67 16.91
N ALA A 51 2.66 -7.58 18.24
CA ALA A 51 3.44 -6.53 18.90
C ALA A 51 4.96 -6.77 18.73
N GLU A 52 5.43 -8.01 18.91
CA GLU A 52 6.84 -8.40 18.72
C GLU A 52 7.26 -8.37 17.25
N HIS A 53 6.32 -8.69 16.34
CA HIS A 53 6.50 -8.60 14.89
C HIS A 53 5.93 -7.31 14.31
N SER A 54 5.67 -6.28 15.14
CA SER A 54 5.39 -4.94 14.63
C SER A 54 6.59 -4.56 13.79
N PRO A 55 6.47 -4.65 12.45
CA PRO A 55 7.64 -4.55 11.61
C PRO A 55 8.18 -3.15 11.86
N ARG A 56 9.49 -2.95 11.77
CA ARG A 56 10.13 -1.63 11.86
C ARG A 56 9.73 -0.77 10.66
N LEU A 57 8.43 -0.54 10.48
CA LEU A 57 7.78 0.26 9.44
C LEU A 57 7.99 1.75 9.73
N ALA A 58 8.30 2.11 10.97
CA ALA A 58 8.67 3.46 11.35
C ALA A 58 9.82 4.00 10.49
N GLY A 59 10.84 3.19 10.19
CA GLY A 59 11.97 3.59 9.35
C GLY A 59 11.53 4.02 7.94
N PRO A 60 10.90 3.13 7.15
CA PRO A 60 10.35 3.47 5.84
C PRO A 60 9.40 4.67 5.88
N LEU A 61 8.48 4.75 6.84
CA LEU A 61 7.54 5.87 6.93
C LEU A 61 8.25 7.21 7.17
N LEU A 62 9.26 7.25 8.07
CA LEU A 62 10.06 8.44 8.32
C LEU A 62 10.87 8.85 7.09
N VAL A 63 11.49 7.89 6.40
CA VAL A 63 12.23 8.15 5.15
C VAL A 63 11.29 8.72 4.08
N GLY A 64 10.10 8.14 3.91
CA GLY A 64 9.09 8.63 2.98
C GLY A 64 8.66 10.05 3.31
N ALA A 65 8.33 10.33 4.57
CA ALA A 65 7.94 11.66 5.03
C ALA A 65 9.06 12.70 4.82
N ALA A 66 10.30 12.34 5.17
CA ALA A 66 11.47 13.19 4.96
C ALA A 66 11.70 13.49 3.46
N LEU A 67 11.61 12.47 2.60
CA LEU A 67 11.71 12.65 1.15
C LEU A 67 10.61 13.56 0.62
N THR A 68 9.35 13.36 1.04
CA THR A 68 8.23 14.23 0.64
C THR A 68 8.48 15.68 1.02
N LEU A 69 8.92 15.95 2.26
CA LEU A 69 9.19 17.30 2.74
C LEU A 69 10.36 17.96 2.00
N VAL A 70 11.47 17.24 1.82
CA VAL A 70 12.66 17.75 1.12
C VAL A 70 12.33 18.04 -0.35
N LEU A 71 11.66 17.12 -1.04
CA LEU A 71 11.29 17.32 -2.44
C LEU A 71 10.26 18.46 -2.59
N ALA A 72 9.27 18.55 -1.71
CA ALA A 72 8.32 19.66 -1.72
C ALA A 72 9.03 21.01 -1.50
N ALA A 73 10.03 21.09 -0.60
CA ALA A 73 10.82 22.30 -0.41
C ALA A 73 11.68 22.64 -1.64
N LEU A 74 12.31 21.65 -2.27
CA LEU A 74 13.10 21.85 -3.49
C LEU A 74 12.24 22.26 -4.69
N ALA A 75 11.00 21.78 -4.79
CA ALA A 75 10.06 22.17 -5.84
C ALA A 75 9.66 23.65 -5.80
N ARG A 76 9.80 24.31 -4.64
CA ARG A 76 9.45 25.72 -4.45
C ARG A 76 10.54 26.69 -4.92
N GLN A 77 11.68 26.18 -5.38
CA GLN A 77 12.65 27.03 -6.05
C GLN A 77 12.06 27.57 -7.36
N SER A 78 12.66 28.63 -7.91
CA SER A 78 12.22 29.29 -9.14
C SER A 78 12.52 28.45 -10.39
N TRP A 79 11.92 27.27 -10.48
CA TRP A 79 12.03 26.39 -11.63
C TRP A 79 11.32 27.00 -12.84
N GLN A 80 11.89 26.81 -14.02
CA GLN A 80 11.14 26.99 -15.25
C GLN A 80 10.10 25.88 -15.32
N LEU A 81 8.84 26.25 -15.54
CA LEU A 81 7.71 25.33 -15.59
C LEU A 81 7.35 25.01 -17.04
N PRO A 82 6.86 23.78 -17.31
CA PRO A 82 6.42 23.41 -18.65
C PRO A 82 5.17 24.21 -19.05
N SER A 83 5.01 24.43 -20.35
CA SER A 83 3.81 25.05 -20.90
C SER A 83 2.73 23.99 -21.19
N ARG A 84 1.51 24.43 -21.47
CA ARG A 84 0.43 23.57 -21.93
C ARG A 84 0.08 23.90 -23.38
N GLY A 85 0.14 22.90 -24.25
CA GLY A 85 -0.27 22.98 -25.66
C GLY A 85 -1.54 22.18 -25.97
N PRO A 86 -2.01 22.19 -27.23
CA PRO A 86 -3.20 21.46 -27.68
C PRO A 86 -3.13 19.94 -27.43
N GLY A 87 -1.92 19.38 -27.37
CA GLY A 87 -1.67 17.95 -27.14
C GLY A 87 -1.27 17.57 -25.72
N GLY A 88 -1.27 18.50 -24.76
CA GLY A 88 -0.87 18.24 -23.36
C GLY A 88 0.32 19.07 -22.89
N VAL A 89 1.28 18.44 -22.22
CA VAL A 89 2.48 19.10 -21.69
C VAL A 89 3.44 19.44 -22.85
N ALA A 90 3.89 20.68 -22.91
CA ALA A 90 4.83 21.17 -23.92
C ALA A 90 6.00 21.91 -23.24
N ASP A 91 7.06 22.19 -24.02
CA ASP A 91 8.23 22.99 -23.61
C ASP A 91 8.83 22.59 -22.25
N VAL A 92 8.95 21.29 -21.99
CA VAL A 92 9.46 20.79 -20.71
C VAL A 92 10.92 21.20 -20.53
N PRO A 93 11.25 22.04 -19.54
CA PRO A 93 12.63 22.47 -19.35
C PRO A 93 13.50 21.28 -18.95
N GLN A 94 14.65 21.13 -19.62
CA GLN A 94 15.54 19.98 -19.40
C GLN A 94 15.98 19.88 -17.93
N SER A 95 16.26 21.02 -17.28
CA SER A 95 16.64 21.07 -15.86
C SER A 95 15.57 20.50 -14.93
N LEU A 96 14.29 20.84 -15.17
CA LEU A 96 13.17 20.30 -14.41
C LEU A 96 13.02 18.79 -14.65
N LEU A 97 13.08 18.35 -15.91
CA LEU A 97 13.00 16.93 -16.23
C LEU A 97 14.14 16.13 -15.56
N THR A 98 15.38 16.62 -15.64
CA THR A 98 16.52 16.00 -14.95
C THR A 98 16.31 15.94 -13.44
N PHE A 99 15.83 17.02 -12.83
CA PHE A 99 15.51 17.04 -11.39
C PHE A 99 14.46 15.99 -11.03
N LEU A 100 13.35 15.90 -11.78
CA LEU A 100 12.30 14.91 -11.55
C LEU A 100 12.81 13.47 -11.69
N LEU A 101 13.66 13.21 -12.69
CA LEU A 101 14.27 11.89 -12.89
C LEU A 101 15.22 11.52 -11.76
N LEU A 102 16.02 12.47 -11.25
CA LEU A 102 16.89 12.25 -10.10
C LEU A 102 16.08 12.01 -8.83
N ALA A 103 15.01 12.78 -8.60
CA ALA A 103 14.10 12.56 -7.48
C ALA A 103 13.44 11.18 -7.55
N ALA A 104 12.99 10.77 -8.75
CA ALA A 104 12.43 9.44 -8.98
C ALA A 104 13.45 8.34 -8.71
N ALA A 105 14.68 8.46 -9.23
CA ALA A 105 15.76 7.50 -8.99
C ALA A 105 16.09 7.37 -7.49
N ALA A 106 16.16 8.49 -6.76
CA ALA A 106 16.38 8.51 -5.32
C ALA A 106 15.25 7.80 -4.54
N CYS A 107 13.99 8.04 -4.93
CA CYS A 107 12.84 7.38 -4.31
C CYS A 107 12.84 5.86 -4.60
N VAL A 108 13.10 5.46 -5.85
CA VAL A 108 13.19 4.05 -6.28
C VAL A 108 14.33 3.34 -5.53
N TRP A 109 15.48 4.00 -5.38
CA TRP A 109 16.59 3.48 -4.58
C TRP A 109 16.21 3.31 -3.10
N ALA A 110 15.58 4.31 -2.49
CA ALA A 110 15.10 4.25 -1.10
C ALA A 110 14.08 3.12 -0.91
N ALA A 111 13.14 2.97 -1.84
CA ALA A 111 12.17 1.87 -1.85
C ALA A 111 12.85 0.50 -1.93
N GLY A 112 13.83 0.33 -2.82
CA GLY A 112 14.62 -0.90 -2.92
C GLY A 112 15.38 -1.24 -1.66
N ARG A 113 16.00 -0.25 -1.01
CA ARG A 113 16.70 -0.41 0.28
C ARG A 113 15.75 -0.76 1.41
N ALA A 114 14.57 -0.16 1.43
CA ALA A 114 13.54 -0.39 2.44
C ALA A 114 12.88 -1.77 2.29
N VAL A 115 12.57 -2.20 1.06
CA VAL A 115 11.88 -3.48 0.82
C VAL A 115 12.85 -4.66 0.75
N ARG A 116 14.04 -4.48 0.17
CA ARG A 116 14.99 -5.58 -0.13
C ARG A 116 14.28 -6.73 -0.87
N PRO A 117 13.82 -6.51 -2.11
CA PRO A 117 12.93 -7.44 -2.80
C PRO A 117 13.50 -8.85 -2.96
N ALA A 118 14.82 -9.02 -3.04
CA ALA A 118 15.47 -10.33 -3.11
C ALA A 118 15.36 -11.15 -1.81
N GLU A 119 15.24 -10.49 -0.65
CA GLU A 119 15.04 -11.13 0.65
C GLU A 119 13.55 -11.31 0.97
N THR A 120 12.71 -10.38 0.49
CA THR A 120 11.29 -10.31 0.88
C THR A 120 10.38 -11.12 -0.04
N LEU A 121 10.75 -11.33 -1.31
CA LEU A 121 9.89 -11.99 -2.31
C LEU A 121 10.33 -13.44 -2.57
N PRO A 122 9.40 -14.34 -2.90
CA PRO A 122 9.66 -15.78 -2.91
C PRO A 122 10.54 -16.22 -4.10
N SER A 123 10.69 -15.40 -5.12
CA SER A 123 11.45 -15.74 -6.32
C SER A 123 12.15 -14.55 -6.97
N ALA A 124 13.23 -14.81 -7.71
CA ALA A 124 13.90 -13.77 -8.48
C ALA A 124 12.99 -13.12 -9.55
N GLY A 125 12.05 -13.89 -10.13
CA GLY A 125 11.07 -13.39 -11.08
C GLY A 125 10.12 -12.36 -10.46
N THR A 126 9.57 -12.67 -9.27
CA THR A 126 8.69 -11.73 -8.54
C THR A 126 9.46 -10.48 -8.11
N ALA A 127 10.72 -10.60 -7.71
CA ALA A 127 11.59 -9.46 -7.42
C ALA A 127 11.81 -8.55 -8.64
N ARG A 128 12.04 -9.12 -9.83
CA ARG A 128 12.15 -8.34 -11.07
C ARG A 128 10.84 -7.65 -11.45
N LEU A 129 9.70 -8.33 -11.31
CA LEU A 129 8.39 -7.75 -11.54
C LEU A 129 8.11 -6.58 -10.57
N TRP A 130 8.49 -6.73 -9.31
CA TRP A 130 8.37 -5.65 -8.33
C TRP A 130 9.21 -4.43 -8.72
N TRP A 131 10.46 -4.62 -9.18
CA TRP A 131 11.28 -3.51 -9.69
C TRP A 131 10.70 -2.86 -10.94
N GLY A 132 10.13 -3.65 -11.85
CA GLY A 132 9.42 -3.14 -13.03
C GLY A 132 8.22 -2.29 -12.64
N LEU A 133 7.42 -2.77 -11.68
CA LEU A 133 6.26 -2.07 -11.13
C LEU A 133 6.64 -0.74 -10.48
N VAL A 134 7.66 -0.73 -9.61
CA VAL A 134 8.14 0.47 -8.91
C VAL A 134 8.73 1.49 -9.89
N SER A 135 9.53 1.04 -10.85
CA SER A 135 10.07 1.90 -11.91
C SER A 135 8.97 2.48 -12.80
N GLY A 136 7.99 1.67 -13.19
CA GLY A 136 6.82 2.12 -13.94
C GLY A 136 6.01 3.17 -13.17
N ALA A 137 5.73 2.91 -11.89
CA ALA A 137 5.04 3.87 -11.03
C ALA A 137 5.82 5.19 -10.88
N ALA A 138 7.16 5.13 -10.83
CA ALA A 138 8.01 6.32 -10.81
C ALA A 138 7.85 7.16 -12.09
N LEU A 139 7.93 6.53 -13.27
CA LEU A 139 7.75 7.20 -14.56
C LEU A 139 6.36 7.83 -14.71
N VAL A 140 5.32 7.08 -14.33
CA VAL A 140 3.93 7.61 -14.32
C VAL A 140 3.81 8.80 -13.36
N SER A 141 4.45 8.74 -12.19
CA SER A 141 4.44 9.84 -11.23
C SER A 141 5.18 11.08 -11.74
N VAL A 142 6.31 10.90 -12.45
CA VAL A 142 7.03 12.00 -13.12
C VAL A 142 6.15 12.65 -14.20
N ALA A 143 5.50 11.85 -15.05
CA ALA A 143 4.57 12.38 -16.06
C ALA A 143 3.39 13.12 -15.40
N ALA A 144 2.85 12.58 -14.32
CA ALA A 144 1.77 13.22 -13.56
C ALA A 144 2.21 14.53 -12.88
N ALA A 145 3.47 14.62 -12.43
CA ALA A 145 4.06 15.83 -11.86
C ALA A 145 4.29 16.91 -12.93
N LEU A 146 4.83 16.53 -14.10
CA LEU A 146 4.94 17.44 -15.24
C LEU A 146 3.57 17.96 -15.69
N SER A 147 2.56 17.08 -15.72
CA SER A 147 1.19 17.46 -16.01
C SER A 147 0.61 18.43 -14.99
N LEU A 148 0.94 18.32 -13.70
CA LEU A 148 0.54 19.31 -12.68
C LEU A 148 1.28 20.63 -12.86
N ALA A 149 2.59 20.56 -13.07
CA ALA A 149 3.43 21.73 -13.25
C ALA A 149 2.96 22.58 -14.44
N SER A 150 2.42 21.98 -15.51
CA SER A 150 1.89 22.73 -16.66
C SER A 150 0.55 23.43 -16.42
N TYR A 151 -0.11 23.16 -15.29
CA TYR A 151 -1.29 23.92 -14.85
C TYR A 151 -0.92 25.09 -13.94
N ALA A 152 0.34 25.23 -13.53
CA ALA A 152 0.76 26.33 -12.67
C ALA A 152 0.50 27.68 -13.36
N GLY A 153 -0.16 28.59 -12.65
CA GLY A 153 -0.45 29.94 -13.14
C GLY A 153 -1.56 30.06 -14.19
N THR A 154 -2.19 28.97 -14.65
CA THR A 154 -3.28 29.05 -15.65
C THR A 154 -4.65 29.34 -15.02
N GLY A 155 -4.80 29.10 -13.71
CA GLY A 155 -6.09 29.21 -12.98
C GLY A 155 -7.00 27.99 -13.15
N ASP A 156 -6.66 27.07 -14.05
CA ASP A 156 -7.41 25.83 -14.25
C ASP A 156 -7.14 24.85 -13.11
N ARG A 157 -8.18 24.17 -12.65
CA ARG A 157 -8.04 23.08 -11.69
C ARG A 157 -7.72 21.77 -12.42
N PRO A 158 -6.75 20.97 -11.95
CA PRO A 158 -6.53 19.65 -12.51
C PRO A 158 -7.78 18.80 -12.25
N ALA A 159 -8.55 18.52 -13.31
CA ALA A 159 -9.86 17.85 -13.22
C ALA A 159 -9.76 16.36 -12.79
N ASP A 160 -8.56 15.84 -12.61
CA ASP A 160 -8.31 14.39 -12.60
C ASP A 160 -7.73 13.88 -11.27
N LEU A 161 -8.40 14.20 -10.16
CA LEU A 161 -7.99 13.71 -8.84
C LEU A 161 -8.11 12.18 -8.74
N VAL A 162 -9.13 11.58 -9.40
CA VAL A 162 -9.39 10.15 -9.34
C VAL A 162 -8.27 9.33 -10.00
N VAL A 163 -7.83 9.71 -11.20
CA VAL A 163 -6.69 9.01 -11.83
C VAL A 163 -5.42 9.21 -11.02
N ARG A 164 -5.23 10.39 -10.39
CA ARG A 164 -4.09 10.64 -9.50
C ARG A 164 -4.11 9.74 -8.26
N CYS A 165 -5.27 9.43 -7.71
CA CYS A 165 -5.43 8.45 -6.63
C CYS A 165 -5.14 7.01 -7.09
N ALA A 166 -5.30 6.70 -8.38
CA ALA A 166 -4.97 5.39 -8.92
C ALA A 166 -3.44 5.14 -8.97
N VAL A 167 -2.64 6.18 -9.20
CA VAL A 167 -1.16 6.10 -9.28
C VAL A 167 -0.52 5.48 -8.02
N PRO A 168 -0.86 5.85 -6.77
CA PRO A 168 -0.37 5.18 -5.57
C PRO A 168 -1.12 3.88 -5.26
N LEU A 169 -2.41 3.79 -5.56
CA LEU A 169 -3.28 2.66 -5.19
C LEU A 169 -2.92 1.39 -5.98
N VAL A 170 -2.93 1.47 -7.30
CA VAL A 170 -2.77 0.32 -8.21
C VAL A 170 -1.44 -0.40 -7.99
N PRO A 171 -0.26 0.27 -8.01
CA PRO A 171 1.00 -0.42 -7.76
C PRO A 171 1.10 -0.96 -6.34
N ALA A 172 0.52 -0.30 -5.33
CA ALA A 172 0.53 -0.84 -3.97
C ALA A 172 -0.25 -2.15 -3.86
N VAL A 173 -1.44 -2.23 -4.48
CA VAL A 173 -2.22 -3.46 -4.55
C VAL A 173 -1.47 -4.54 -5.32
N LEU A 174 -0.94 -4.22 -6.51
CA LEU A 174 -0.19 -5.19 -7.33
C LEU A 174 1.06 -5.71 -6.62
N ALA A 175 1.81 -4.84 -5.92
CA ALA A 175 2.97 -5.24 -5.13
C ALA A 175 2.58 -6.18 -3.98
N GLY A 176 1.45 -5.91 -3.32
CA GLY A 176 0.88 -6.80 -2.31
C GLY A 176 0.49 -8.16 -2.87
N VAL A 177 -0.11 -8.19 -4.07
CA VAL A 177 -0.47 -9.44 -4.76
C VAL A 177 0.77 -10.24 -5.18
N LEU A 178 1.82 -9.59 -5.67
CA LEU A 178 3.10 -10.24 -6.01
C LEU A 178 3.76 -10.93 -4.81
N ALA A 179 3.52 -10.41 -3.61
CA ALA A 179 4.03 -10.94 -2.36
C ALA A 179 3.04 -11.88 -1.63
N ALA A 180 1.95 -12.32 -2.28
CA ALA A 180 0.88 -13.08 -1.64
C ALA A 180 1.34 -14.34 -0.92
N ASP A 181 2.33 -15.04 -1.48
CA ASP A 181 2.86 -16.29 -0.93
C ASP A 181 3.96 -16.08 0.13
N ALA A 182 4.45 -14.85 0.30
CA ALA A 182 5.52 -14.51 1.25
C ALA A 182 5.01 -14.04 2.63
N GLY A 183 3.69 -14.12 2.86
CA GLY A 183 3.05 -13.77 4.14
C GLY A 183 2.68 -12.28 4.27
N ARG A 184 1.92 -11.96 5.33
CA ARG A 184 1.33 -10.62 5.54
C ARG A 184 2.38 -9.51 5.64
N ALA A 185 3.48 -9.74 6.36
CA ALA A 185 4.52 -8.73 6.53
C ALA A 185 5.22 -8.37 5.21
N ALA A 186 5.54 -9.38 4.38
CA ALA A 186 6.15 -9.17 3.06
C ALA A 186 5.22 -8.40 2.13
N ARG A 187 3.92 -8.75 2.12
CA ARG A 187 2.88 -8.03 1.38
C ARG A 187 2.78 -6.55 1.73
N VAL A 188 2.66 -6.25 3.03
CA VAL A 188 2.58 -4.86 3.52
C VAL A 188 3.86 -4.11 3.19
N ARG A 189 5.03 -4.74 3.38
CA ARG A 189 6.33 -4.13 3.07
C ARG A 189 6.47 -3.83 1.57
N ALA A 190 6.09 -4.76 0.70
CA ALA A 190 6.13 -4.58 -0.75
C ALA A 190 5.19 -3.45 -1.21
N ALA A 191 3.98 -3.37 -0.66
CA ALA A 191 3.02 -2.29 -0.92
C ALA A 191 3.51 -0.93 -0.40
N LEU A 192 4.05 -0.85 0.82
CA LEU A 192 4.64 0.38 1.35
C LEU A 192 5.85 0.84 0.52
N GLY A 193 6.60 -0.10 -0.06
CA GLY A 193 7.71 0.20 -0.97
C GLY A 193 7.30 0.99 -2.20
N THR A 194 6.12 0.71 -2.79
CA THR A 194 5.62 1.53 -3.90
C THR A 194 5.21 2.93 -3.42
N GLY A 195 4.68 3.03 -2.20
CA GLY A 195 4.35 4.29 -1.53
C GLY A 195 5.55 5.22 -1.31
N LEU A 196 6.73 4.67 -1.05
CA LEU A 196 8.00 5.42 -0.96
C LEU A 196 8.39 6.13 -2.27
N VAL A 197 7.76 5.76 -3.39
CA VAL A 197 7.96 6.40 -4.68
C VAL A 197 6.81 7.32 -5.02
N THR A 198 5.58 6.83 -4.94
CA THR A 198 4.41 7.58 -5.41
C THR A 198 4.04 8.75 -4.49
N VAL A 199 4.24 8.64 -3.18
CA VAL A 199 3.89 9.72 -2.23
C VAL A 199 4.85 10.92 -2.35
N PRO A 200 6.19 10.76 -2.31
CA PRO A 200 7.08 11.90 -2.45
C PRO A 200 6.99 12.56 -3.82
N LEU A 201 6.86 11.78 -4.91
CA LEU A 201 6.69 12.33 -6.26
C LEU A 201 5.31 12.98 -6.46
N GLY A 202 4.27 12.45 -5.83
CA GLY A 202 2.95 13.09 -5.81
C GLY A 202 2.99 14.44 -5.10
N GLY A 203 3.63 14.50 -3.92
CA GLY A 203 3.81 15.76 -3.20
C GLY A 203 4.69 16.77 -3.95
N LEU A 204 5.74 16.29 -4.63
CA LEU A 204 6.56 17.08 -5.53
C LEU A 204 5.73 17.71 -6.65
N GLY A 205 4.83 16.95 -7.28
CA GLY A 205 3.93 17.47 -8.32
C GLY A 205 2.98 18.56 -7.82
N TRP A 206 2.39 18.39 -6.62
CA TRP A 206 1.56 19.43 -5.99
C TRP A 206 2.36 20.67 -5.61
N ALA A 207 3.60 20.49 -5.14
CA ALA A 207 4.48 21.59 -4.82
C ALA A 207 4.85 22.41 -6.08
N LEU A 208 5.10 21.75 -7.22
CA LEU A 208 5.33 22.40 -8.51
C LEU A 208 4.08 23.13 -9.05
N LEU A 209 2.87 22.61 -8.81
CA LEU A 209 1.65 23.34 -9.13
C LEU A 209 1.55 24.65 -8.33
N SER A 210 1.96 24.61 -7.06
CA SER A 210 1.90 25.75 -6.14
C SER A 210 3.08 26.73 -6.24
N SER A 211 4.09 26.45 -7.06
CA SER A 211 5.33 27.25 -7.10
C SER A 211 5.21 28.53 -7.92
N ASP A 212 4.10 28.75 -8.63
CA ASP A 212 3.84 30.01 -9.32
C ASP A 212 3.73 31.17 -8.32
N GLY A 213 4.34 32.31 -8.65
CA GLY A 213 4.43 33.47 -7.76
C GLY A 213 3.08 34.11 -7.43
N ARG A 214 2.02 33.77 -8.16
CA ARG A 214 0.64 34.21 -7.90
C ARG A 214 -0.15 33.26 -7.02
N SER A 215 0.39 32.07 -6.75
CA SER A 215 -0.26 31.06 -5.91
C SER A 215 -0.29 31.50 -4.45
N THR A 216 -1.47 31.50 -3.84
CA THR A 216 -1.63 31.66 -2.39
C THR A 216 -1.47 30.36 -1.62
N ALA A 217 -1.36 29.22 -2.33
CA ALA A 217 -1.27 27.91 -1.72
C ALA A 217 0.08 27.75 -0.98
N GLY A 218 -0.01 27.47 0.31
CA GLY A 218 1.14 27.25 1.17
C GLY A 218 1.60 25.80 1.16
N LEU A 219 2.70 25.54 1.89
CA LEU A 219 3.18 24.17 2.12
C LEU A 219 2.11 23.27 2.76
N VAL A 220 1.25 23.84 3.61
CA VAL A 220 0.15 23.12 4.26
C VAL A 220 -0.85 22.60 3.22
N ASP A 221 -1.18 23.39 2.20
CA ASP A 221 -2.10 22.97 1.13
C ASP A 221 -1.51 21.84 0.29
N VAL A 222 -0.21 21.94 -0.04
CA VAL A 222 0.54 20.90 -0.74
C VAL A 222 0.52 19.59 0.06
N LEU A 223 0.79 19.66 1.37
CA LEU A 223 0.77 18.48 2.24
C LEU A 223 -0.65 17.92 2.40
N GLY A 224 -1.67 18.77 2.50
CA GLY A 224 -3.07 18.35 2.54
C GLY A 224 -3.50 17.60 1.28
N MET A 225 -3.17 18.16 0.11
CA MET A 225 -3.45 17.50 -1.18
C MET A 225 -2.64 16.22 -1.37
N THR A 226 -1.40 16.17 -0.88
CA THR A 226 -0.59 14.95 -0.88
C THR A 226 -1.19 13.88 0.03
N ALA A 227 -1.67 14.27 1.21
CA ALA A 227 -2.32 13.37 2.14
C ALA A 227 -3.58 12.75 1.51
N LEU A 228 -4.41 13.56 0.86
CA LEU A 228 -5.63 13.10 0.20
C LEU A 228 -5.37 12.26 -1.06
N ALA A 229 -4.52 12.76 -1.97
CA ALA A 229 -4.33 12.16 -3.29
C ALA A 229 -3.32 11.01 -3.31
N ALA A 230 -2.43 10.93 -2.32
CA ALA A 230 -1.35 9.94 -2.29
C ALA A 230 -1.37 9.05 -1.04
N VAL A 231 -1.42 9.65 0.15
CA VAL A 231 -1.31 8.89 1.41
C VAL A 231 -2.58 8.08 1.69
N ALA A 232 -3.77 8.68 1.59
CA ALA A 232 -5.04 8.00 1.82
C ALA A 232 -5.25 6.78 0.88
N PRO A 233 -5.09 6.88 -0.46
CA PRO A 233 -5.19 5.71 -1.33
C PRO A 233 -4.11 4.66 -1.06
N LEU A 234 -2.88 5.07 -0.69
CA LEU A 234 -1.85 4.11 -0.29
C LEU A 234 -2.25 3.36 0.98
N LEU A 235 -2.77 4.05 2.00
CA LEU A 235 -3.25 3.42 3.24
C LEU A 235 -4.41 2.46 2.96
N LEU A 236 -5.33 2.82 2.06
CA LEU A 236 -6.41 1.95 1.61
C LEU A 236 -5.87 0.68 0.93
N ALA A 237 -4.90 0.83 0.02
CA ALA A 237 -4.27 -0.30 -0.65
C ALA A 237 -3.52 -1.21 0.35
N VAL A 238 -2.79 -0.63 1.29
CA VAL A 238 -2.09 -1.39 2.34
C VAL A 238 -3.08 -2.11 3.25
N ALA A 239 -4.18 -1.47 3.64
CA ALA A 239 -5.22 -2.09 4.44
C ALA A 239 -5.88 -3.25 3.69
N PHE A 240 -6.21 -3.07 2.41
CA PHE A 240 -6.74 -4.12 1.54
C PHE A 240 -5.79 -5.32 1.45
N VAL A 241 -4.52 -5.07 1.16
CA VAL A 241 -3.46 -6.09 1.07
C VAL A 241 -3.23 -6.80 2.41
N ALA A 242 -3.34 -6.07 3.52
CA ALA A 242 -3.19 -6.62 4.86
C ALA A 242 -4.41 -7.45 5.31
N ALA A 243 -5.61 -7.11 4.83
CA ALA A 243 -6.87 -7.75 5.16
C ALA A 243 -7.13 -9.03 4.37
N ASP A 244 -6.44 -9.23 3.24
CA ASP A 244 -6.53 -10.44 2.42
C ASP A 244 -6.00 -11.67 3.21
N ARG A 245 -6.87 -12.25 4.03
CA ARG A 245 -6.66 -13.54 4.68
C ARG A 245 -7.02 -14.58 3.64
N ARG A 246 -6.06 -15.00 2.81
CA ARG A 246 -6.32 -16.14 1.94
C ARG A 246 -6.68 -17.34 2.82
N ARG A 247 -7.94 -17.73 2.70
CA ARG A 247 -8.49 -19.04 3.04
C ARG A 247 -7.62 -20.06 2.30
N ARG A 248 -6.62 -20.61 2.98
CA ARG A 248 -5.94 -21.83 2.56
C ARG A 248 -6.47 -22.95 3.44
#